data_AF-A0A950GQB8-F1
#
_entry.id   AF-A0A950GQB8-F1
#
_cell.length_a   1.000
_cell.length_b   1.000
_cell.length_c   1.000
_cell.angle_alpha   90.00
_cell.angle_beta   90.00
_cell.angle_gamma   90.00
#
_symmetry.space_group_name_H-M   'P 1'
#
loop_
_entity.id
_entity.type
_entity.pdbx_description
1 polymer ?
#
loop_
_entity_poly.entity_id
_entity_poly.type
_entity_poly.pdbx_seq_one_letter_code
_entity_poly.pdbx_strand_id
1 'polypeptide(L)' 'MVPGTSMVKELKTERQLEALIRAQAKDINIQHLEVHPDKAFGELGWDAFVMEASPERAFEYGNRVQMIASRLRVKYDLRA' A
#
# COMPACT_ATOMS: atom_id res chain seq x y z
N MET A 1 -10.90 -32.25 -7.11
CA MET A 1 -9.67 -31.44 -7.05
C MET A 1 -10.05 -30.01 -7.41
N VAL A 2 -10.19 -29.12 -6.43
CA VAL A 2 -10.33 -27.68 -6.71
C VAL A 2 -8.94 -27.17 -7.06
N PRO A 3 -8.72 -26.56 -8.24
CA PRO A 3 -7.43 -25.96 -8.55
C PRO A 3 -7.30 -24.73 -7.64
N GLY A 4 -6.56 -24.90 -6.53
CA GLY A 4 -6.09 -23.82 -5.70
C GLY A 4 -5.21 -22.94 -6.57
N THR A 5 -5.79 -21.91 -7.16
CA THR A 5 -5.02 -20.87 -7.83
C THR A 5 -4.34 -20.10 -6.72
N SER A 6 -3.16 -20.56 -6.31
CA SER A 6 -2.22 -19.72 -5.58
C SER A 6 -1.98 -18.50 -6.44
N MET A 7 -2.72 -17.42 -6.19
CA MET A 7 -2.42 -16.12 -6.76
C MET A 7 -1.06 -15.74 -6.18
N VAL A 8 0.01 -16.14 -6.86
CA VAL A 8 1.37 -15.72 -6.52
C VAL A 8 1.38 -14.22 -6.74
N LYS A 9 1.33 -13.47 -5.65
CA LYS A 9 1.40 -12.01 -5.71
C LYS A 9 2.73 -11.60 -6.33
N GLU A 10 2.70 -10.59 -7.18
CA GLU A 10 3.91 -10.01 -7.74
C GLU A 10 4.69 -9.28 -6.63
N LEU A 11 5.93 -9.69 -6.38
CA LEU A 11 6.79 -9.01 -5.40
C LEU A 11 7.27 -7.66 -5.96
N LYS A 12 7.01 -6.59 -5.21
CA LYS A 12 7.44 -5.22 -5.53
C LYS A 12 8.25 -4.66 -4.36
N THR A 13 9.18 -3.75 -4.65
CA THR A 13 9.89 -3.02 -3.59
C THR A 13 9.00 -1.92 -3.00
N GLU A 14 9.38 -1.40 -1.82
CA GLU A 14 8.69 -0.27 -1.17
C GLU A 14 8.49 0.90 -2.14
N ARG A 15 9.55 1.29 -2.87
CA ARG A 15 9.50 2.36 -3.88
C ARG A 15 8.52 2.07 -5.03
N GLN A 16 8.42 0.82 -5.47
CA GLN A 16 7.48 0.46 -6.54
C GLN A 16 6.03 0.52 -6.07
N LEU A 17 5.77 0.07 -4.85
CA LEU A 17 4.46 0.16 -4.22
C LEU A 17 4.07 1.61 -3.97
N GLU A 18 4.99 2.43 -3.47
CA GLU A 18 4.82 3.87 -3.29
C GLU A 18 4.43 4.54 -4.62
N ALA A 19 5.17 4.26 -5.70
CA ALA A 19 4.87 4.80 -7.03
C ALA A 19 3.47 4.37 -7.53
N LEU A 20 3.07 3.12 -7.30
CA LEU A 20 1.74 2.62 -7.66
C LEU A 20 0.63 3.30 -6.86
N ILE A 21 0.85 3.54 -5.56
CA ILE A 21 -0.09 4.25 -4.71
C ILE A 21 -0.23 5.69 -5.20
N ARG A 22 0.89 6.40 -5.41
CA ARG A 22 0.88 7.78 -5.96
C ARG A 22 0.20 7.85 -7.31
N ALA A 23 0.43 6.86 -8.19
CA ALA A 23 -0.19 6.81 -9.50
C ALA A 23 -1.71 6.56 -9.45
N GLN A 24 -2.23 5.93 -8.39
CA GLN A 24 -3.67 5.79 -8.14
C GLN A 24 -4.26 6.93 -7.30
N ALA A 25 -3.43 7.62 -6.53
CA ALA A 25 -3.78 8.73 -5.66
C ALA A 25 -3.62 10.09 -6.36
N LYS A 26 -3.76 10.17 -7.69
CA LYS A 26 -3.49 11.39 -8.48
C LYS A 26 -4.30 12.62 -8.04
N ASP A 27 -5.44 12.39 -7.40
CA ASP A 27 -6.32 13.45 -6.91
C ASP A 27 -5.87 14.07 -5.58
N ILE A 28 -4.85 13.50 -4.92
CA ILE A 28 -4.33 14.00 -3.64
C ILE A 28 -2.82 14.28 -3.72
N ASN A 29 -2.42 15.46 -3.24
CA ASN A 29 -1.02 15.85 -3.20
C ASN A 29 -0.37 15.34 -1.90
N ILE A 30 0.13 14.10 -1.94
CA ILE A 30 0.79 13.47 -0.79
C ILE A 30 2.24 13.96 -0.71
N GLN A 31 2.55 14.75 0.31
CA GLN A 31 3.91 15.27 0.54
C GLN A 31 4.85 14.14 0.92
N HIS A 32 4.41 13.27 1.83
CA HIS A 32 5.23 12.18 2.34
C HIS A 32 4.41 10.90 2.47
N LEU A 33 4.82 9.89 1.71
CA LEU A 33 4.23 8.55 1.69
C LEU A 33 5.34 7.56 1.97
N GLU A 34 5.15 6.73 2.99
CA GLU A 34 6.05 5.64 3.30
C GLU A 34 5.34 4.31 3.16
N VAL A 35 6.03 3.31 2.63
CA VAL A 35 5.55 1.93 2.57
C VAL A 35 6.48 1.10 3.42
N HIS A 36 5.94 0.30 4.33
CA HIS A 36 6.71 -0.55 5.23
C HIS A 36 6.14 -1.97 5.25
N PRO A 37 6.98 -2.99 5.53
CA PRO A 37 6.46 -4.32 5.82
C PRO A 37 5.49 -4.26 7.00
N ASP A 38 4.33 -4.90 6.85
CA ASP A 38 3.35 -5.02 7.92
C ASP A 38 3.90 -6.00 8.96
N LYS A 39 4.45 -5.45 10.04
CA LYS A 39 4.99 -6.25 11.15
C LYS A 39 3.88 -6.76 12.08
N ALA A 40 2.64 -6.32 11.90
CA ALA A 40 1.53 -6.66 12.79
C ALA A 40 1.03 -8.11 12.58
N PHE A 41 1.15 -8.67 11.37
CA PHE A 41 0.60 -10.00 11.04
C PHE A 41 1.61 -11.05 10.54
N GLY A 42 2.90 -10.87 10.80
CA GLY A 42 3.92 -11.86 10.49
C GLY A 42 4.21 -11.98 9.00
N GLU A 43 5.27 -11.29 8.54
CA GLU A 43 6.00 -11.47 7.28
C GLU A 43 5.23 -11.42 5.94
N LEU A 44 3.90 -11.35 5.94
CA LEU A 44 3.05 -11.34 4.74
C LEU A 44 2.15 -10.12 4.74
N GLY A 45 2.70 -9.01 4.24
CA GLY A 45 1.96 -7.78 4.06
C GLY A 45 2.85 -6.55 4.12
N TRP A 46 2.30 -5.44 3.68
CA TRP A 46 2.91 -4.12 3.74
C TRP A 46 1.85 -3.08 4.00
N ASP A 47 2.21 -2.03 4.71
CA ASP A 47 1.35 -0.92 5.05
C ASP A 47 1.89 0.40 4.47
N ALA A 48 1.01 1.39 4.35
CA ALA A 48 1.32 2.65 3.70
C ALA A 48 0.85 3.81 4.58
N PHE A 49 1.81 4.64 4.97
CA PHE A 49 1.60 5.75 5.89
C PHE A 49 1.75 7.08 5.15
N VAL A 50 0.83 7.99 5.43
CA VAL A 50 0.86 9.35 4.91
C VAL A 50 1.21 10.29 6.04
N MET A 51 2.27 11.07 5.88
CA MET A 51 2.61 12.17 6.78
C MET A 51 2.20 13.49 6.15
N GLU A 52 1.15 14.09 6.71
CA GLU A 52 0.65 15.41 6.34
C GLU A 52 0.58 16.33 7.55
N ALA A 53 0.87 17.62 7.33
CA ALA A 53 0.88 18.62 8.41
C ALA A 53 -0.53 18.97 8.93
N SER A 54 -1.56 18.82 8.08
CA SER A 54 -2.95 19.13 8.44
C SER A 54 -3.67 17.85 8.90
N PRO A 55 -4.22 17.78 10.13
CA PRO A 55 -4.88 16.59 10.65
C PRO A 55 -6.04 16.08 9.79
N GLU A 56 -6.85 17.00 9.25
CA GLU A 56 -7.99 16.66 8.38
C GLU A 56 -7.52 15.98 7.08
N ARG A 57 -6.45 16.52 6.46
CA ARG A 57 -5.85 15.93 5.26
C ARG A 57 -5.13 14.63 5.57
N ALA A 58 -4.44 14.53 6.72
CA ALA A 58 -3.79 13.31 7.15
C ALA A 58 -4.80 12.16 7.26
N PHE A 59 -5.98 12.42 7.84
CA PHE A 59 -7.04 11.43 7.93
C PHE A 59 -7.65 11.08 6.56
N GLU A 60 -8.00 12.08 5.75
CA GLU A 60 -8.57 11.85 4.42
C GLU A 60 -7.60 11.10 3.49
N TYR A 61 -6.36 11.57 3.42
CA TYR A 61 -5.33 11.00 2.56
C TYR A 61 -4.89 9.63 3.06
N GLY A 62 -4.77 9.45 4.39
CA GLY A 62 -4.50 8.16 5.01
C GLY A 62 -5.55 7.13 4.63
N ASN A 63 -6.84 7.44 4.76
CA ASN A 63 -7.92 6.54 4.35
C ASN A 63 -7.86 6.21 2.85
N ARG A 64 -7.58 7.21 2.00
CA ARG A 64 -7.47 7.02 0.55
C ARG A 64 -6.32 6.09 0.19
N VAL A 65 -5.14 6.32 0.78
CA VAL A 65 -3.95 5.50 0.59
C VAL A 65 -4.18 4.07 1.09
N GLN A 66 -4.82 3.90 2.25
CA GLN A 66 -5.16 2.58 2.79
C GLN A 66 -6.11 1.79 1.89
N MET A 67 -7.11 2.45 1.30
CA MET A 67 -7.99 1.81 0.30
C MET A 67 -7.22 1.38 -0.96
N ILE A 68 -6.30 2.21 -1.44
CA ILE A 68 -5.45 1.89 -2.61
C ILE A 68 -4.51 0.73 -2.27
N ALA A 69 -3.83 0.79 -1.12
CA ALA A 69 -2.94 -0.25 -0.62
C ALA A 69 -3.68 -1.58 -0.50
N SER A 70 -4.89 -1.59 0.08
CA SER A 70 -5.72 -2.79 0.22
C SER A 70 -6.06 -3.42 -1.13
N ARG A 71 -6.33 -2.61 -2.17
CA ARG A 71 -6.54 -3.12 -3.54
C ARG A 71 -5.26 -3.66 -4.16
N LEU A 72 -4.13 -3.00 -3.93
CA LEU A 72 -2.82 -3.43 -4.43
C LEU A 72 -2.37 -4.73 -3.77
N ARG A 73 -2.64 -4.95 -2.48
CA ARG A 73 -2.30 -6.17 -1.71
C ARG A 73 -2.90 -7.46 -2.29
N VAL A 74 -3.95 -7.37 -3.10
CA VAL A 74 -4.53 -8.52 -3.81
C VAL A 74 -3.62 -9.01 -4.94
N LYS A 75 -2.83 -8.11 -5.54
CA LYS A 75 -1.97 -8.40 -6.71
C LYS A 75 -0.48 -8.35 -6.38
N TYR A 76 -0.09 -7.51 -5.43
CA TYR A 76 1.30 -7.19 -5.12
C TYR A 76 1.60 -7.47 -3.66
N ASP A 77 2.75 -8.06 -3.42
CA ASP A 77 3.32 -8.16 -2.07
C ASP A 77 4.65 -7.41 -1.99
N LEU A 78 5.09 -7.14 -0.77
CA LEU A 78 6.37 -6.52 -0.55
C LEU A 78 7.48 -7.55 -0.71
N ARG A 79 8.51 -7.20 -1.46
CA ARG A 79 9.74 -7.97 -1.53
C ARG A 79 10.49 -7.81 -0.21
N ALA A 80 10.46 -8.86 0.62
CA ALA A 80 11.28 -9.00 1.81
C ALA A 80 12.79 -8.93 1.49
#